data_AF-A0A9W8ZA31-F1
#
_entry.id   AF-A0A9W8ZA31-F1
#
_cell.length_a   1.000
_cell.length_b   1.000
_cell.length_c   1.000
_cell.angle_alpha   90.00
_cell.angle_beta   90.00
_cell.angle_gamma   90.00
#
_symmetry.space_group_name_H-M   'P 1'
#
loop_
_entity.id
_entity.type
_entity.pdbx_description
1 polymer ?
#
loop_
_entity_poly.entity_id
_entity_poly.type
_entity_poly.pdbx_seq_one_letter_code
_entity_poly.pdbx_strand_id
1 'polypeptide(L)'
;MTTLMTSNDPCPVWKNRVLPQQSATDESAIPLSLLDATTANFGLTSAIWLLERPKVPPASTGIPEHLRAALRTTLNAYPQWCGFLKSIRSINDNDLAPETSSFPPHGRRYGRVYVHFGSAEDPGVEFLNATSKATVLDLYDIASLQGRPFWNRQDRGTRLAQFVPPTVLVNALQPNEKDADGLYKPNMAVQCTQLACGGLVLAAKIAHPLADITALTRFIRDWANVSRAMLAQEPLPVLSPDFEPLRLDQCAAGDVNADDADLDIMETALALPLHRLAAYRNAVTLGDVGYENIGRSVHDTFQPGAG
;
A
#
# COMPACT_ATOMS: atom_id res chain seq x y z
N MET A 1 10.40 -4.54 -42.52
CA MET A 1 10.63 -3.41 -41.61
C MET A 1 9.78 -3.62 -40.38
N THR A 2 10.37 -4.15 -39.32
CA THR A 2 9.69 -4.43 -38.05
C THR A 2 9.55 -3.11 -37.31
N THR A 3 8.34 -2.58 -37.23
CA THR A 3 8.04 -1.41 -36.40
C THR A 3 8.37 -1.78 -34.96
N LEU A 4 9.51 -1.30 -34.46
CA LEU A 4 9.82 -1.32 -33.03
C LEU A 4 8.74 -0.48 -32.35
N MET A 5 7.70 -1.13 -31.81
CA MET A 5 6.80 -0.48 -30.87
C MET A 5 7.65 -0.09 -29.67
N THR A 6 8.06 1.17 -29.62
CA THR A 6 8.72 1.71 -28.43
C THR A 6 7.70 1.71 -27.32
N SER A 7 7.84 0.78 -26.37
CA SER A 7 6.89 0.68 -25.26
C SER A 7 6.84 1.97 -24.45
N ASN A 8 5.63 2.34 -24.02
CA ASN A 8 5.36 3.43 -23.07
C ASN A 8 5.51 2.97 -21.61
N ASP A 9 5.95 1.74 -21.40
CA ASP A 9 6.15 1.19 -20.07
C ASP A 9 7.31 1.89 -19.35
N PRO A 10 7.23 2.02 -18.02
CA PRO A 10 8.33 2.52 -17.22
C PRO A 10 9.57 1.65 -17.39
N CYS A 11 10.68 2.29 -17.72
CA CYS A 11 12.00 1.71 -17.74
C CYS A 11 12.73 2.08 -16.44
N PRO A 12 12.97 1.11 -15.54
CA PRO A 12 13.76 1.32 -14.33
C PRO A 12 15.13 1.92 -14.64
N VAL A 13 15.51 2.96 -13.89
CA VAL A 13 16.84 3.57 -13.97
C VAL A 13 17.69 3.09 -12.79
N TRP A 14 17.16 3.20 -11.58
CA TRP A 14 17.83 2.75 -10.35
C TRP A 14 16.80 2.43 -9.26
N LYS A 15 17.18 1.59 -8.30
CA LYS A 15 16.39 1.22 -7.11
C LYS A 15 17.24 1.27 -5.85
N ASN A 16 16.67 1.72 -4.72
CA ASN A 16 17.36 1.77 -3.43
C ASN A 16 16.39 1.49 -2.26
N ARG A 17 16.93 0.97 -1.14
CA ARG A 17 16.25 0.98 0.16
C ARG A 17 16.45 2.33 0.83
N VAL A 18 15.36 2.95 1.27
CA VAL A 18 15.37 4.23 1.99
C VAL A 18 15.01 3.95 3.43
N LEU A 19 15.97 4.18 4.31
CA LEU A 19 15.80 4.17 5.77
C LEU A 19 15.59 5.59 6.28
N PRO A 20 15.06 5.79 7.50
CA PRO A 20 15.01 7.10 8.14
C PRO A 20 16.37 7.79 8.13
N GLN A 21 16.36 9.12 8.10
CA GLN A 21 17.60 9.91 8.14
C GLN A 21 18.30 9.79 9.48
N GLN A 22 17.52 9.80 10.55
CA GLN A 22 17.98 9.59 11.91
C GLN A 22 17.80 8.11 12.25
N SER A 23 18.85 7.46 12.73
CA SER A 23 18.73 6.10 13.25
C SER A 23 17.78 6.11 14.45
N ALA A 24 16.96 5.08 14.58
CA ALA A 24 16.18 4.89 15.80
C ALA A 24 17.13 4.77 17.00
N THR A 25 16.74 5.34 18.13
CA THR A 25 17.48 5.18 19.40
C THR A 25 17.22 3.81 19.99
N ASP A 26 16.00 3.31 19.82
CA ASP A 26 15.51 2.08 20.43
C ASP A 26 14.69 1.27 19.41
N GLU A 27 14.81 -0.06 19.50
CA GLU A 27 13.93 -0.97 18.78
C GLU A 27 12.53 -0.96 19.39
N SER A 28 11.51 -1.06 18.55
CA SER A 28 10.11 -1.04 18.97
C SER A 28 9.33 -2.14 18.28
N ALA A 29 8.59 -2.90 19.09
CA ALA A 29 7.59 -3.84 18.61
C ALA A 29 6.21 -3.37 19.07
N ILE A 30 5.28 -3.19 18.13
CA ILE A 30 3.95 -2.65 18.40
C ILE A 30 2.91 -3.56 17.77
N PRO A 31 1.98 -4.15 18.54
CA PRO A 31 0.86 -4.90 17.99
C PRO A 31 -0.06 -3.95 17.21
N LEU A 32 -0.49 -4.37 16.03
CA LEU A 32 -1.50 -3.63 15.27
C LEU A 32 -2.90 -3.93 15.83
N SER A 33 -3.85 -3.07 15.50
CA SER A 33 -5.21 -3.15 16.04
C SER A 33 -5.95 -4.40 15.58
N LEU A 34 -7.06 -4.72 16.25
CA LEU A 34 -8.00 -5.75 15.83
C LEU A 34 -8.44 -5.54 14.38
N LEU A 35 -8.73 -4.29 14.00
CA LEU A 35 -9.14 -3.93 12.64
C LEU A 35 -8.02 -4.15 11.62
N ASP A 36 -6.80 -3.72 11.92
CA ASP A 36 -5.65 -3.86 11.01
C ASP A 36 -5.40 -5.32 10.66
N ALA A 37 -5.51 -6.22 11.65
CA ALA A 37 -5.32 -7.65 11.47
C ALA A 37 -6.34 -8.28 10.52
N THR A 38 -7.55 -7.74 10.41
CA THR A 38 -8.55 -8.22 9.43
C THR A 38 -8.09 -8.04 7.99
N THR A 39 -7.15 -7.13 7.76
CA THR A 39 -6.60 -6.82 6.43
C THR A 39 -5.29 -7.55 6.12
N ALA A 40 -4.86 -8.48 6.99
CA ALA A 40 -3.60 -9.23 6.84
C ALA A 40 -3.48 -10.00 5.51
N ASN A 41 -4.61 -10.40 4.93
CA ASN A 41 -4.69 -11.09 3.64
C ASN A 41 -5.38 -10.26 2.54
N PHE A 42 -5.50 -8.94 2.74
CA PHE A 42 -6.10 -8.06 1.73
C PHE A 42 -5.07 -7.69 0.66
N GLY A 43 -5.57 -7.21 -0.48
CA GLY A 43 -4.72 -6.59 -1.49
C GLY A 43 -4.00 -5.36 -0.92
N LEU A 44 -2.86 -5.00 -1.52
CA LEU A 44 -2.07 -3.86 -1.09
C LEU A 44 -2.85 -2.54 -1.20
N THR A 45 -2.62 -1.63 -0.27
CA THR A 45 -3.09 -0.24 -0.39
C THR A 45 -2.18 0.47 -1.37
N SER A 46 -2.74 0.99 -2.47
CA SER A 46 -1.96 1.59 -3.56
C SER A 46 -2.63 2.85 -4.10
N ALA A 47 -1.81 3.83 -4.48
CA ALA A 47 -2.25 5.07 -5.08
C ALA A 47 -1.22 5.60 -6.08
N ILE A 48 -1.72 6.34 -7.08
CA ILE A 48 -0.93 6.90 -8.17
C ILE A 48 -1.31 8.38 -8.30
N TRP A 49 -0.31 9.25 -8.29
CA TRP A 49 -0.43 10.68 -8.55
C TRP A 49 0.20 10.99 -9.89
N LEU A 50 -0.58 11.61 -10.77
CA LEU A 50 -0.11 12.18 -12.03
C LEU A 50 0.16 13.66 -11.82
N LEU A 51 1.38 14.08 -12.09
CA LEU A 51 1.85 15.44 -11.85
C LEU A 51 2.30 16.03 -13.18
N GLU A 52 1.79 17.22 -13.48
CA GLU A 52 2.24 18.00 -14.63
C GLU A 52 3.70 18.43 -14.46
N ARG A 53 4.29 18.86 -15.58
CA ARG A 53 5.65 19.39 -15.57
C ARG A 53 5.75 20.55 -14.58
N PRO A 54 6.72 20.54 -13.65
CA PRO A 54 6.96 21.67 -12.76
C PRO A 54 7.25 22.95 -13.57
N LYS A 55 6.61 24.06 -13.17
CA LYS A 55 6.83 25.38 -13.80
C LYS A 55 8.18 25.99 -13.43
N VAL A 56 8.72 25.58 -12.29
CA VAL A 56 10.04 26.01 -11.80
C VAL A 56 11.06 24.94 -12.23
N PRO A 57 12.22 25.34 -12.80
CA PRO A 57 13.27 24.39 -13.12
C PRO A 57 13.65 23.57 -11.88
N PRO A 58 13.89 22.26 -12.01
CA PRO A 58 14.37 21.46 -10.89
C PRO A 58 15.69 22.03 -10.37
N ALA A 59 15.94 21.85 -9.08
CA ALA A 59 17.23 22.17 -8.47
C ALA A 59 18.38 21.44 -9.18
N SER A 60 19.63 21.76 -8.82
CA SER A 60 20.81 21.04 -9.34
C SER A 60 20.73 19.53 -9.12
N THR A 61 20.02 19.09 -8.07
CA THR A 61 19.64 17.69 -7.85
C THR A 61 18.32 17.38 -8.55
N GLY A 62 18.30 16.32 -9.36
CA GLY A 62 17.11 15.88 -10.08
C GLY A 62 15.90 15.62 -9.16
N ILE A 63 14.69 15.67 -9.74
CA ILE A 63 13.43 15.47 -9.00
C ILE A 63 13.41 14.15 -8.21
N PRO A 64 13.80 12.98 -8.77
CA PRO A 64 13.78 11.71 -8.03
C PRO A 64 14.71 11.72 -6.81
N GLU A 65 15.89 12.29 -6.94
CA GLU A 65 16.91 12.38 -5.90
C GLU A 65 16.45 13.32 -4.78
N HIS A 66 15.82 14.44 -5.15
CA HIS A 66 15.18 15.34 -4.20
C HIS A 66 14.04 14.64 -3.44
N LEU A 67 13.12 13.98 -4.15
CA LEU A 67 12.01 13.26 -3.54
C LEU A 67 12.50 12.14 -2.62
N ARG A 68 13.53 11.38 -3.02
CA ARG A 68 14.17 10.36 -2.19
C ARG A 68 14.78 10.96 -0.92
N ALA A 69 15.44 12.11 -1.01
CA ALA A 69 15.98 12.79 0.16
C ALA A 69 14.86 13.25 1.11
N ALA A 70 13.80 13.87 0.59
CA ALA A 70 12.64 14.26 1.37
C ALA A 70 11.93 13.05 2.00
N LEU A 71 11.90 11.90 1.32
CA LEU A 71 11.34 10.66 1.85
C LEU A 71 12.16 10.20 3.06
N ARG A 72 13.50 10.19 2.93
CA ARG A 72 14.43 9.83 4.00
C ARG A 72 14.16 10.65 5.27
N THR A 73 13.94 11.96 5.11
CA THR A 73 13.62 12.87 6.22
C THR A 73 12.23 12.62 6.80
N THR A 74 11.22 12.39 5.94
CA THR A 74 9.84 12.11 6.35
C THR A 74 9.75 10.82 7.18
N LEU A 75 10.51 9.79 6.80
CA LEU A 75 10.54 8.49 7.47
C LEU A 75 11.06 8.56 8.92
N ASN A 76 11.67 9.66 9.35
CA ASN A 76 11.96 9.88 10.78
C ASN A 76 10.68 9.88 11.64
N ALA A 77 9.56 10.35 11.09
CA ALA A 77 8.26 10.36 11.77
C ALA A 77 7.43 9.11 11.48
N TYR A 78 7.87 8.25 10.55
CA TYR A 78 7.19 7.02 10.16
C TYR A 78 8.14 5.79 10.20
N PRO A 79 8.90 5.57 11.29
CA PRO A 79 9.88 4.49 11.33
C PRO A 79 9.25 3.10 11.16
N GLN A 80 8.00 2.91 11.57
CA GLN A 80 7.25 1.67 11.42
C GLN A 80 7.02 1.26 9.96
N TRP A 81 7.13 2.19 9.02
CA TRP A 81 7.01 1.90 7.58
C TRP A 81 8.28 1.27 7.00
N CYS A 82 9.41 1.40 7.71
CA CYS A 82 10.72 0.88 7.31
C CYS A 82 11.03 -0.50 7.91
N GLY A 83 10.35 -0.90 8.99
CA GLY A 83 10.65 -2.14 9.70
C GLY A 83 10.00 -3.37 9.09
N PHE A 84 9.78 -4.36 9.94
CA PHE A 84 9.15 -5.64 9.63
C PHE A 84 7.66 -5.63 9.99
N LEU A 85 6.83 -6.11 9.09
CA LEU A 85 5.46 -6.54 9.40
C LEU A 85 5.46 -8.06 9.64
N LYS A 86 5.09 -8.48 10.85
CA LYS A 86 5.15 -9.86 11.31
C LYS A 86 3.77 -10.33 11.80
N SER A 87 3.64 -11.65 12.00
CA SER A 87 2.48 -12.27 12.65
C SER A 87 2.92 -13.16 13.79
N ILE A 88 2.05 -13.32 14.78
CA ILE A 88 2.17 -14.36 15.80
C ILE A 88 1.84 -15.71 15.16
N ARG A 89 2.77 -16.67 15.28
CA ARG A 89 2.69 -17.97 14.58
C ARG A 89 2.64 -19.18 15.51
N SER A 90 2.74 -18.97 16.81
CA SER A 90 2.54 -20.03 17.79
C SER A 90 1.34 -19.71 18.66
N ILE A 91 0.70 -20.77 19.14
CA ILE A 91 -0.31 -20.73 20.19
C ILE A 91 0.38 -20.91 21.55
N ASN A 92 1.59 -21.47 21.58
CA ASN A 92 2.37 -21.64 22.80
C ASN A 92 3.14 -20.36 23.11
N ASP A 93 2.89 -19.78 24.28
CA ASP A 93 3.57 -18.57 24.76
C ASP A 93 5.10 -18.70 24.79
N ASN A 94 5.63 -19.90 25.04
CA ASN A 94 7.07 -20.16 25.10
C ASN A 94 7.77 -20.08 23.73
N ASP A 95 7.02 -20.19 22.63
CA ASP A 95 7.54 -20.13 21.27
C ASP A 95 7.38 -18.73 20.64
N LEU A 96 6.86 -17.77 21.40
CA LEU A 96 6.66 -16.40 20.93
C LEU A 96 7.99 -15.65 20.85
N ALA A 97 8.06 -14.73 19.88
CA ALA A 97 9.24 -13.90 19.71
C ALA A 97 9.42 -12.98 20.93
N PRO A 98 10.64 -12.81 21.48
CA PRO A 98 10.88 -12.07 22.72
C PRO A 98 10.33 -10.63 22.70
N GLU A 99 10.34 -9.99 21.52
CA GLU A 99 9.85 -8.63 21.34
C GLU A 99 8.33 -8.49 21.58
N THR A 100 7.59 -9.59 21.63
CA THR A 100 6.14 -9.62 21.85
C THR A 100 5.74 -9.77 23.31
N SER A 101 6.71 -9.93 24.22
CA SER A 101 6.47 -10.17 25.66
C SER A 101 5.68 -9.06 26.36
N SER A 102 5.80 -7.82 25.88
CA SER A 102 5.08 -6.66 26.41
C SER A 102 3.66 -6.49 25.85
N PHE A 103 3.27 -7.34 24.89
CA PHE A 103 1.98 -7.18 24.21
C PHE A 103 0.82 -7.58 25.14
N PRO A 104 -0.35 -6.93 25.00
CA PRO A 104 -1.55 -7.38 25.68
C PRO A 104 -1.91 -8.82 25.26
N PRO A 105 -2.61 -9.61 26.11
CA PRO A 105 -2.95 -11.00 25.80
C PRO A 105 -3.56 -11.21 24.41
N HIS A 106 -4.52 -10.37 24.02
CA HIS A 106 -5.16 -10.47 22.70
C HIS A 106 -4.20 -10.20 21.53
N GLY A 107 -3.15 -9.40 21.74
CA GLY A 107 -2.11 -9.09 20.75
C GLY A 107 -1.12 -10.24 20.54
N ARG A 108 -1.06 -11.20 21.46
CA ARG A 108 -0.22 -12.41 21.41
C ARG A 108 -0.93 -13.64 20.84
N ARG A 109 -2.20 -13.52 20.44
CA ARG A 109 -2.95 -14.64 19.84
C ARG A 109 -2.41 -14.99 18.45
N TYR A 110 -2.57 -16.26 18.05
CA TYR A 110 -2.17 -16.73 16.72
C TYR A 110 -2.83 -15.89 15.60
N GLY A 111 -2.04 -15.56 14.57
CA GLY A 111 -2.48 -14.77 13.42
C GLY A 111 -2.55 -13.25 13.66
N ARG A 112 -2.36 -12.78 14.89
CA ARG A 112 -2.24 -11.34 15.18
C ARG A 112 -1.01 -10.77 14.50
N VAL A 113 -1.14 -9.57 13.96
CA VAL A 113 -0.08 -8.89 13.23
C VAL A 113 0.51 -7.75 14.04
N TYR A 114 1.81 -7.53 13.89
CA TYR A 114 2.55 -6.51 14.62
C TYR A 114 3.68 -5.96 13.75
N VAL A 115 4.16 -4.77 14.11
CA VAL A 115 5.31 -4.15 13.47
C VAL A 115 6.52 -4.22 14.39
N HIS A 116 7.68 -4.43 13.82
CA HIS A 116 8.96 -4.38 14.53
C HIS A 116 9.93 -3.49 13.74
N PHE A 117 10.38 -2.39 14.32
CA PHE A 117 11.18 -1.38 13.62
C PHE A 117 12.21 -0.73 14.54
N GLY A 118 13.18 -0.04 13.95
CA GLY A 118 14.30 0.56 14.64
C GLY A 118 15.53 -0.35 14.72
N SER A 119 15.48 -1.53 14.09
CA SER A 119 16.60 -2.47 14.06
C SER A 119 17.59 -2.15 12.95
N ALA A 120 18.83 -2.61 13.09
CA ALA A 120 19.84 -2.50 12.04
C ALA A 120 19.49 -3.31 10.77
N GLU A 121 18.56 -4.27 10.89
CA GLU A 121 18.10 -5.11 9.77
C GLU A 121 16.83 -4.59 9.09
N ASP A 122 16.31 -3.42 9.50
CA ASP A 122 15.09 -2.86 8.95
C ASP A 122 15.13 -2.85 7.41
N PRO A 123 14.12 -3.44 6.73
CA PRO A 123 14.12 -3.55 5.27
C PRO A 123 14.19 -2.19 4.56
N GLY A 124 13.66 -1.14 5.19
CA GLY A 124 13.46 0.18 4.60
C GLY A 124 12.31 0.20 3.59
N VAL A 125 12.06 1.39 3.04
CA VAL A 125 11.11 1.58 1.94
C VAL A 125 11.82 1.39 0.61
N GLU A 126 11.25 0.65 -0.34
CA GLU A 126 11.80 0.65 -1.70
C GLU A 126 11.49 1.97 -2.40
N PHE A 127 12.52 2.59 -2.96
CA PHE A 127 12.36 3.71 -3.88
C PHE A 127 12.94 3.34 -5.24
N LEU A 128 12.08 3.34 -6.25
CA LEU A 128 12.40 3.04 -7.64
C LEU A 128 12.29 4.31 -8.47
N ASN A 129 13.35 4.67 -9.19
CA ASN A 129 13.31 5.70 -10.20
C ASN A 129 13.20 5.07 -11.58
N ALA A 130 12.34 5.62 -12.43
CA ALA A 130 12.10 5.14 -13.78
C ALA A 130 11.89 6.30 -14.76
N THR A 131 11.98 6.01 -16.05
CA THR A 131 11.60 6.92 -17.14
C THR A 131 10.58 6.25 -18.05
N SER A 132 9.72 7.03 -18.69
CA SER A 132 8.76 6.52 -19.68
C SER A 132 8.63 7.50 -20.84
N LYS A 133 8.38 6.96 -22.04
CA LYS A 133 8.07 7.72 -23.24
C LYS A 133 6.65 8.29 -23.25
N ALA A 134 5.79 7.85 -22.34
CA ALA A 134 4.44 8.40 -22.17
C ALA A 134 4.50 9.86 -21.73
N THR A 135 3.45 10.60 -22.06
CA THR A 135 3.14 11.94 -21.52
C THR A 135 1.99 11.86 -20.52
N VAL A 136 1.78 12.89 -19.71
CA VAL A 136 0.63 12.94 -18.79
C VAL A 136 -0.69 12.79 -19.55
N LEU A 137 -0.80 13.41 -20.74
CA LEU A 137 -1.98 13.32 -21.59
C LEU A 137 -2.22 11.92 -22.15
N ASP A 138 -1.15 11.15 -22.42
CA ASP A 138 -1.28 9.74 -22.83
C ASP A 138 -1.85 8.86 -21.71
N LEU A 139 -1.57 9.21 -20.46
CA LEU A 139 -2.01 8.46 -19.28
C LEU A 139 -3.39 8.91 -18.79
N TYR A 140 -3.70 10.20 -18.91
CA TYR A 140 -4.95 10.79 -18.47
C TYR A 140 -5.35 11.97 -19.37
N ASP A 141 -6.33 11.73 -20.23
CA ASP A 141 -6.91 12.76 -21.09
C ASP A 141 -8.15 13.40 -20.42
N ILE A 142 -8.05 14.67 -20.05
CA ILE A 142 -9.14 15.46 -19.46
C ILE A 142 -10.30 15.64 -20.45
N ALA A 143 -10.03 15.72 -21.76
CA ALA A 143 -11.08 15.89 -22.78
C ALA A 143 -12.04 14.68 -22.79
N SER A 144 -11.53 13.49 -22.46
CA SER A 144 -12.34 12.27 -22.36
C SER A 144 -13.38 12.27 -21.23
N LEU A 145 -13.22 13.13 -20.21
CA LEU A 145 -14.19 13.24 -19.10
C LEU A 145 -15.49 13.92 -19.54
N GLN A 146 -15.45 14.75 -20.60
CA GLN A 146 -16.65 15.39 -21.16
C GLN A 146 -17.56 14.37 -21.87
N GLY A 147 -17.04 13.22 -22.30
CA GLY A 147 -17.81 12.15 -22.95
C GLY A 147 -18.06 10.90 -22.10
N ARG A 148 -17.33 10.71 -20.99
CA ARG A 148 -17.47 9.56 -20.08
C ARG A 148 -17.25 10.00 -18.62
N PRO A 149 -18.33 10.27 -17.85
CA PRO A 149 -18.22 10.74 -16.47
C PRO A 149 -17.76 9.66 -15.48
N PHE A 150 -17.70 8.39 -15.90
CA PHE A 150 -17.29 7.27 -15.06
C PHE A 150 -15.90 6.77 -15.45
N TRP A 151 -15.02 6.68 -14.46
CA TRP A 151 -13.69 6.09 -14.61
C TRP A 151 -13.81 4.60 -14.95
N ASN A 152 -13.47 4.21 -16.19
CA ASN A 152 -13.39 2.80 -16.55
C ASN A 152 -12.11 2.19 -15.96
N ARG A 153 -12.25 1.53 -14.80
CA ARG A 153 -11.16 0.83 -14.11
C ARG A 153 -10.51 -0.25 -14.97
N GLN A 154 -11.24 -0.92 -15.85
CA GLN A 154 -10.71 -2.05 -16.63
C GLN A 154 -9.77 -1.58 -17.76
N ASP A 155 -10.14 -0.55 -18.51
CA ASP A 155 -9.33 -0.07 -19.65
C ASP A 155 -8.18 0.85 -19.23
N ARG A 156 -8.38 1.69 -18.20
CA ARG A 156 -7.38 2.70 -17.78
C ARG A 156 -6.58 2.28 -16.55
N GLY A 157 -7.16 1.45 -15.69
CA GLY A 157 -6.46 0.91 -14.52
C GLY A 157 -5.31 -0.01 -14.91
N THR A 158 -5.43 -0.73 -16.03
CA THR A 158 -4.37 -1.56 -16.60
C THR A 158 -3.17 -0.73 -17.09
N ARG A 159 -3.42 0.39 -17.77
CA ARG A 159 -2.35 1.30 -18.23
C ARG A 159 -1.63 2.01 -17.08
N LEU A 160 -2.31 2.35 -15.99
CA LEU A 160 -1.64 2.97 -14.83
C LEU A 160 -0.97 1.94 -13.92
N ALA A 161 -1.44 0.68 -13.90
CA ALA A 161 -0.86 -0.38 -13.08
C ALA A 161 0.63 -0.62 -13.38
N GLN A 162 1.07 -0.45 -14.63
CA GLN A 162 2.49 -0.58 -15.00
C GLN A 162 3.41 0.46 -14.33
N PHE A 163 2.85 1.56 -13.82
CA PHE A 163 3.59 2.61 -13.10
C PHE A 163 3.68 2.37 -11.59
N VAL A 164 2.96 1.37 -11.08
CA VAL A 164 3.08 0.92 -9.69
C VAL A 164 4.39 0.12 -9.56
N PRO A 165 5.16 0.29 -8.47
CA PRO A 165 6.38 -0.47 -8.28
C PRO A 165 6.15 -1.99 -8.46
N PRO A 166 7.00 -2.71 -9.21
CA PRO A 166 6.88 -4.16 -9.36
C PRO A 166 7.30 -4.93 -8.09
N THR A 167 7.84 -4.23 -7.09
CA THR A 167 8.32 -4.75 -5.80
C THR A 167 7.33 -5.70 -5.14
N VAL A 168 7.78 -6.88 -4.74
CA VAL A 168 6.97 -7.77 -3.90
C VAL A 168 7.05 -7.27 -2.46
N LEU A 169 5.91 -6.85 -1.91
CA LEU A 169 5.83 -6.44 -0.51
C LEU A 169 5.63 -7.65 0.40
N VAL A 170 5.92 -7.46 1.69
CA VAL A 170 5.69 -8.48 2.71
C VAL A 170 4.20 -8.86 2.81
N ASN A 171 3.94 -10.14 3.07
CA ASN A 171 2.65 -10.63 3.54
C ASN A 171 2.81 -10.98 5.03
N ALA A 172 2.04 -10.33 5.90
CA ALA A 172 2.18 -10.47 7.36
C ALA A 172 2.05 -11.93 7.83
N LEU A 173 1.26 -12.74 7.12
CA LEU A 173 0.97 -14.13 7.46
C LEU A 173 2.04 -15.11 6.96
N GLN A 174 3.05 -14.66 6.21
CA GLN A 174 4.11 -15.50 5.65
C GLN A 174 5.50 -15.10 6.17
N PRO A 175 6.46 -16.04 6.29
CA PRO A 175 7.85 -15.70 6.61
C PRO A 175 8.39 -14.62 5.65
N ASN A 176 9.03 -13.59 6.21
CA ASN A 176 9.75 -12.62 5.41
C ASN A 176 11.20 -13.08 5.29
N GLU A 177 11.46 -13.94 4.31
CA GLU A 177 12.79 -14.44 4.01
C GLU A 177 13.56 -13.45 3.13
N LYS A 178 14.89 -13.47 3.25
CA LYS A 178 15.77 -12.71 2.37
C LYS A 178 15.66 -13.24 0.94
N ASP A 179 15.63 -12.32 -0.02
CA ASP A 179 15.70 -12.66 -1.44
C ASP A 179 17.13 -13.05 -1.87
N ALA A 180 17.31 -13.29 -3.17
CA ALA A 180 18.61 -13.64 -3.75
C ALA A 180 19.69 -12.55 -3.56
N ASP A 181 19.28 -11.29 -3.34
CA ASP A 181 20.17 -10.16 -3.07
C ASP A 181 20.44 -10.02 -1.55
N GLY A 182 19.93 -10.93 -0.71
CA GLY A 182 20.08 -10.90 0.74
C GLY A 182 19.19 -9.87 1.42
N LEU A 183 18.16 -9.35 0.74
CA LEU A 183 17.28 -8.30 1.26
C LEU A 183 15.93 -8.86 1.67
N TYR A 184 15.40 -8.38 2.79
CA TYR A 184 14.01 -8.65 3.16
C TYR A 184 13.03 -7.90 2.26
N LYS A 185 11.80 -8.41 2.14
CA LYS A 185 10.71 -7.71 1.47
C LYS A 185 10.31 -6.49 2.31
N PRO A 186 10.12 -5.32 1.69
CA PRO A 186 9.74 -4.11 2.40
C PRO A 186 8.23 -4.08 2.69
N ASN A 187 7.86 -3.25 3.65
CA ASN A 187 6.45 -2.94 3.94
C ASN A 187 5.83 -2.02 2.89
N MET A 188 6.64 -1.17 2.26
CA MET A 188 6.22 -0.14 1.30
C MET A 188 7.19 -0.05 0.13
N ALA A 189 6.65 0.25 -1.05
CA ALA A 189 7.43 0.64 -2.21
C ALA A 189 6.85 1.90 -2.88
N VAL A 190 7.73 2.73 -3.41
CA VAL A 190 7.42 3.96 -4.14
C VAL A 190 8.16 3.96 -5.47
N GLN A 191 7.47 4.34 -6.54
CA GLN A 191 8.04 4.51 -7.87
C GLN A 191 7.82 5.95 -8.34
N CYS A 192 8.91 6.58 -8.73
CA CYS A 192 8.97 7.89 -9.33
C CYS A 192 9.31 7.73 -10.81
N THR A 193 8.36 7.96 -11.72
CA THR A 193 8.55 7.80 -13.17
C THR A 193 8.51 9.15 -13.87
N GLN A 194 9.64 9.56 -14.46
CA GLN A 194 9.70 10.76 -15.29
C GLN A 194 9.12 10.49 -16.68
N LEU A 195 8.27 11.40 -17.15
CA LEU A 195 7.56 11.31 -18.43
C LEU A 195 8.22 12.17 -19.50
N ALA A 196 7.98 11.84 -20.78
CA ALA A 196 8.58 12.55 -21.92
C ALA A 196 8.20 14.04 -21.98
N CYS A 197 7.02 14.41 -21.48
CA CYS A 197 6.57 15.80 -21.38
C CYS A 197 7.19 16.57 -20.19
N GLY A 198 8.06 15.92 -19.40
CA GLY A 198 8.62 16.44 -18.15
C GLY A 198 7.66 16.39 -16.96
N GLY A 199 6.49 15.76 -17.11
CA GLY A 199 5.62 15.41 -16.00
C GLY A 199 6.16 14.22 -15.20
N LEU A 200 5.47 13.87 -14.11
CA LEU A 200 5.88 12.79 -13.22
C LEU A 200 4.70 11.89 -12.87
N VAL A 201 4.93 10.59 -12.81
CA VAL A 201 4.06 9.64 -12.12
C VAL A 201 4.71 9.25 -10.82
N LEU A 202 4.03 9.53 -9.71
CA LEU A 202 4.42 9.03 -8.39
C LEU A 202 3.43 7.94 -7.99
N ALA A 203 3.89 6.72 -7.80
CA ALA A 203 3.06 5.61 -7.36
C ALA A 203 3.60 5.05 -6.05
N ALA A 204 2.72 4.79 -5.10
CA ALA A 204 3.07 4.21 -3.82
C ALA A 204 2.15 3.02 -3.52
N LYS A 205 2.72 1.97 -2.94
CA LYS A 205 1.96 0.85 -2.39
C LYS A 205 2.54 0.39 -1.06
N ILE A 206 1.67 -0.08 -0.18
CA ILE A 206 2.01 -0.51 1.18
C ILE A 206 1.16 -1.73 1.58
N ALA A 207 1.70 -2.57 2.45
CA ALA A 207 0.94 -3.67 3.07
C ALA A 207 -0.28 -3.12 3.81
N HIS A 208 -1.47 -3.63 3.48
CA HIS A 208 -2.75 -3.07 3.96
C HIS A 208 -2.90 -3.01 5.50
N PRO A 209 -2.34 -3.94 6.30
CA PRO A 209 -2.39 -3.84 7.76
C PRO A 209 -1.74 -2.59 8.33
N LEU A 210 -0.81 -1.97 7.60
CA LEU A 210 -0.12 -0.77 8.06
C LEU A 210 -0.84 0.53 7.73
N ALA A 211 -1.64 0.53 6.67
CA ALA A 211 -2.27 1.73 6.18
C ALA A 211 -3.49 1.41 5.31
N ASP A 212 -4.59 2.06 5.64
CA ASP A 212 -5.67 2.32 4.70
C ASP A 212 -5.29 3.48 3.75
N ILE A 213 -6.20 3.83 2.85
CA ILE A 213 -5.95 4.93 1.91
C ILE A 213 -5.82 6.29 2.60
N THR A 214 -6.45 6.46 3.77
CA THR A 214 -6.38 7.70 4.56
C THR A 214 -4.98 7.90 5.13
N ALA A 215 -4.42 6.86 5.77
CA ALA A 215 -3.06 6.85 6.29
C ALA A 215 -2.03 7.05 5.16
N LEU A 216 -2.20 6.38 4.02
CA LEU A 216 -1.33 6.57 2.85
C LEU A 216 -1.38 8.01 2.32
N THR A 217 -2.57 8.61 2.23
CA THR A 217 -2.72 9.99 1.75
C THR A 217 -2.13 11.01 2.72
N ARG A 218 -2.25 10.78 4.03
CA ARG A 218 -1.61 11.61 5.07
C ARG A 218 -0.09 11.55 4.95
N PHE A 219 0.49 10.36 4.83
CA PHE A 219 1.93 10.20 4.64
C PHE A 219 2.44 10.94 3.40
N ILE A 220 1.75 10.81 2.26
CA ILE A 220 2.15 11.48 1.01
C ILE A 220 2.06 13.00 1.15
N ARG A 221 1.05 13.51 1.87
CA ARG A 221 0.93 14.93 2.19
C ARG A 221 2.13 15.42 3.01
N ASP A 222 2.48 14.69 4.07
CA ASP A 222 3.59 15.07 4.94
C ASP A 222 4.93 15.00 4.21
N TRP A 223 5.13 13.98 3.38
CA TRP A 223 6.27 13.90 2.49
C TRP A 223 6.33 15.09 1.52
N ALA A 224 5.21 15.48 0.93
CA ALA A 224 5.15 16.66 0.07
C ALA A 224 5.44 17.97 0.85
N ASN A 225 5.00 18.09 2.11
CA ASN A 225 5.29 19.24 2.97
C ASN A 225 6.80 19.34 3.24
N VAL A 226 7.44 18.22 3.61
CA VAL A 226 8.89 18.13 3.82
C VAL A 226 9.64 18.48 2.54
N SER A 227 9.24 17.91 1.40
CA SER A 227 9.83 18.20 0.08
C SER A 227 9.79 19.70 -0.25
N ARG A 228 8.63 20.36 -0.04
CA ARG A 228 8.51 21.80 -0.29
C ARG A 228 9.39 22.63 0.64
N ALA A 229 9.43 22.33 1.94
CA ALA A 229 10.30 23.04 2.88
C ALA A 229 11.78 22.91 2.48
N MET A 230 12.21 21.70 2.06
CA MET A 230 13.57 21.46 1.58
C MET A 230 13.90 22.26 0.30
N LEU A 231 12.96 22.37 -0.65
CA LEU A 231 13.15 23.16 -1.87
C LEU A 231 13.22 24.67 -1.57
N ALA A 232 12.38 25.15 -0.65
CA ALA A 232 12.33 26.55 -0.25
C ALA A 232 13.46 26.94 0.74
N GLN A 233 14.27 25.97 1.19
CA GLN A 233 15.27 26.15 2.25
C GLN A 233 14.66 26.71 3.55
N GLU A 234 13.42 26.31 3.82
CA GLU A 234 12.67 26.67 5.02
C GLU A 234 12.90 25.63 6.13
N PRO A 235 12.61 25.97 7.39
CA PRO A 235 12.59 25.00 8.49
C PRO A 235 11.69 23.81 8.15
N LEU A 236 12.18 22.61 8.43
CA LEU A 236 11.40 21.39 8.20
C LEU A 236 10.14 21.38 9.09
N PRO A 237 8.98 20.95 8.58
CA PRO A 237 7.78 20.83 9.39
C PRO A 237 7.99 19.77 10.47
N VAL A 238 7.49 20.03 11.67
CA VAL A 238 7.42 19.01 12.73
C VAL A 238 6.26 18.08 12.41
N LEU A 239 6.57 16.83 12.12
CA LEU A 239 5.59 15.79 11.84
C LEU A 239 5.30 14.99 13.11
N SER A 240 4.02 14.78 13.40
CA SER A 240 3.57 13.99 14.55
C SER A 240 2.38 13.10 14.14
N PRO A 241 2.60 12.11 13.26
CA PRO A 241 1.53 11.18 12.91
C PRO A 241 1.16 10.32 14.12
N ASP A 242 -0.14 10.22 14.40
CA ASP A 242 -0.64 9.32 15.45
C ASP A 242 -0.48 7.86 14.99
N PHE A 243 0.35 7.09 15.70
CA PHE A 243 0.51 5.65 15.48
C PHE A 243 0.35 4.91 16.81
N GLU A 244 -0.91 4.77 17.23
CA GLU A 244 -1.28 4.05 18.46
C GLU A 244 -2.41 3.06 18.16
N PRO A 245 -2.12 1.93 17.47
CA PRO A 245 -3.15 1.01 16.99
C PRO A 245 -4.05 0.48 18.12
N LEU A 246 -3.48 0.23 19.30
CA LEU A 246 -4.20 -0.26 20.47
C LEU A 246 -5.28 0.70 21.00
N ARG A 247 -5.24 2.01 20.66
CA ARG A 247 -6.33 2.93 21.01
C ARG A 247 -7.65 2.54 20.35
N LEU A 248 -7.60 1.91 19.17
CA LEU A 248 -8.80 1.41 18.53
C LEU A 248 -9.36 0.18 19.24
N ASP A 249 -8.48 -0.66 19.79
CA ASP A 249 -8.89 -1.89 20.50
C ASP A 249 -9.56 -1.57 21.83
N GLN A 250 -9.22 -0.44 22.46
CA GLN A 250 -9.93 0.08 23.63
C GLN A 250 -11.38 0.48 23.34
N CYS A 251 -11.74 0.68 22.07
CA CYS A 251 -13.12 0.96 21.65
C CYS A 251 -13.90 -0.31 21.32
N ALA A 252 -13.29 -1.49 21.39
CA ALA A 252 -14.00 -2.74 21.18
C ALA A 252 -15.00 -3.00 22.34
N ALA A 253 -16.14 -3.60 22.00
CA ALA A 253 -17.09 -4.04 23.01
C ALA A 253 -16.55 -5.29 23.73
N GLY A 254 -16.81 -5.39 25.04
CA GLY A 254 -16.40 -6.52 25.88
C GLY A 254 -14.93 -6.49 26.29
N ASP A 255 -14.47 -7.56 26.95
CA ASP A 255 -13.06 -7.73 27.30
C ASP A 255 -12.32 -8.48 26.21
N VAL A 256 -11.62 -7.74 25.35
CA VAL A 256 -10.82 -8.33 24.27
C VAL A 256 -9.68 -9.21 24.78
N ASN A 257 -9.24 -9.05 26.03
CA ASN A 257 -8.15 -9.82 26.64
C ASN A 257 -8.59 -11.13 27.28
N ALA A 258 -9.90 -11.35 27.47
CA ALA A 258 -10.44 -12.57 28.05
C ALA A 258 -10.03 -13.81 27.22
N ASP A 259 -9.84 -14.95 27.87
CA ASP A 259 -9.42 -16.18 27.18
C ASP A 259 -10.50 -16.67 26.19
N ASP A 260 -11.76 -16.50 26.56
CA ASP A 260 -12.93 -16.89 25.78
C ASP A 260 -13.64 -15.68 25.15
N ALA A 261 -14.24 -15.90 23.99
CA ALA A 261 -15.07 -14.88 23.33
C ALA A 261 -16.41 -14.70 24.05
N ASP A 262 -16.87 -13.46 24.14
CA ASP A 262 -18.19 -13.12 24.67
C ASP A 262 -19.29 -13.58 23.68
N LEU A 263 -20.11 -14.54 24.12
CA LEU A 263 -21.13 -15.17 23.29
C LEU A 263 -22.23 -14.19 22.86
N ASP A 264 -22.61 -13.24 23.71
CA ASP A 264 -23.67 -12.27 23.43
C ASP A 264 -23.20 -11.26 22.37
N ILE A 265 -21.93 -10.83 22.47
CA ILE A 265 -21.29 -9.98 21.46
C ILE A 265 -21.18 -10.73 20.13
N MET A 266 -20.80 -12.01 20.15
CA MET A 266 -20.74 -12.83 18.94
C MET A 266 -22.10 -12.99 18.28
N GLU A 267 -23.15 -13.31 19.04
CA GLU A 267 -24.52 -13.43 18.53
C GLU A 267 -24.99 -12.11 17.90
N THR A 268 -24.75 -10.99 18.59
CA THR A 268 -25.07 -9.65 18.07
C THR A 268 -24.33 -9.35 16.77
N ALA A 269 -23.02 -9.61 16.72
CA ALA A 269 -22.20 -9.36 15.53
C ALA A 269 -22.65 -10.20 14.33
N LEU A 270 -23.04 -11.46 14.55
CA LEU A 270 -23.57 -12.35 13.52
C LEU A 270 -24.97 -11.94 13.03
N ALA A 271 -25.75 -11.26 13.87
CA ALA A 271 -27.07 -10.74 13.51
C ALA A 271 -27.02 -9.40 12.75
N LEU A 272 -25.87 -8.72 12.70
CA LEU A 272 -25.74 -7.45 11.99
C LEU A 272 -25.98 -7.64 10.48
N PRO A 273 -26.78 -6.76 9.84
CA PRO A 273 -27.01 -6.84 8.41
C PRO A 273 -25.70 -6.54 7.66
N LEU A 274 -25.04 -7.58 7.17
CA LEU A 274 -23.92 -7.47 6.25
C LEU A 274 -24.45 -7.07 4.88
N HIS A 275 -24.75 -5.78 4.70
CA HIS A 275 -24.99 -5.20 3.39
C HIS A 275 -23.66 -5.17 2.61
N ARG A 276 -23.24 -6.32 2.07
CA ARG A 276 -22.19 -6.38 1.04
C ARG A 276 -22.74 -5.78 -0.25
N LEU A 277 -22.80 -4.45 -0.33
CA LEU A 277 -23.00 -3.75 -1.58
C LEU A 277 -21.75 -3.94 -2.45
N ALA A 278 -21.86 -4.88 -3.39
CA ALA A 278 -21.15 -5.02 -4.67
C ALA A 278 -19.79 -4.29 -4.84
N ALA A 279 -18.69 -4.98 -4.50
CA ALA A 279 -17.37 -4.78 -5.14
C ALA A 279 -16.53 -6.06 -5.26
N TYR A 280 -16.89 -7.15 -4.56
CA TYR A 280 -16.05 -8.37 -4.46
C TYR A 280 -16.71 -9.65 -4.97
N ARG A 281 -17.87 -9.58 -5.66
CA ARG A 281 -18.57 -10.79 -6.13
C ARG A 281 -17.86 -11.54 -7.27
N ASN A 282 -16.75 -11.02 -7.81
CA ASN A 282 -15.98 -11.66 -8.90
C ASN A 282 -14.54 -12.06 -8.51
N ALA A 283 -14.13 -11.97 -7.24
CA ALA A 283 -12.77 -12.34 -6.83
C ALA A 283 -12.63 -13.81 -6.39
N VAL A 284 -13.72 -14.58 -6.33
CA VAL A 284 -13.71 -15.99 -5.90
C VAL A 284 -13.97 -16.97 -7.07
N THR A 285 -14.20 -16.47 -8.30
CA THR A 285 -14.48 -17.28 -9.49
C THR A 285 -13.46 -17.11 -10.61
N LEU A 286 -12.21 -16.81 -10.29
CA LEU A 286 -11.08 -16.83 -11.25
C LEU A 286 -9.92 -17.72 -10.79
N GLY A 287 -10.22 -18.68 -9.91
CA GLY A 287 -9.29 -19.71 -9.45
C GLY A 287 -9.39 -21.06 -10.15
N ASP A 288 -10.32 -21.25 -11.09
CA ASP A 288 -10.46 -22.49 -11.85
C ASP A 288 -11.08 -22.22 -13.22
N VAL A 289 -10.25 -22.03 -14.25
CA VAL A 289 -10.67 -22.33 -15.63
C VAL A 289 -9.47 -22.90 -16.39
N GLY A 290 -9.30 -24.21 -16.26
CA GLY A 290 -8.77 -25.01 -17.36
C GLY A 290 -9.75 -24.96 -18.54
N TYR A 291 -9.20 -24.86 -19.73
CA TYR A 291 -9.89 -24.83 -21.01
C TYR A 291 -10.95 -25.95 -21.13
N GLU A 292 -12.18 -25.61 -21.53
CA GLU A 292 -12.80 -26.22 -22.71
C GLU A 292 -14.03 -25.45 -23.19
N ASN A 293 -14.12 -25.35 -24.52
CA ASN A 293 -15.21 -24.78 -25.30
C ASN A 293 -16.55 -25.46 -24.98
N ILE A 294 -17.66 -24.70 -25.09
CA ILE A 294 -18.73 -24.94 -26.08
C ILE A 294 -19.71 -23.78 -25.94
N GLY A 295 -19.84 -22.99 -27.02
CA GLY A 295 -20.82 -21.93 -27.11
C GLY A 295 -22.24 -22.47 -27.29
N ARG A 296 -23.22 -21.66 -26.88
CA ARG A 296 -24.47 -21.51 -27.63
C ARG A 296 -25.21 -20.23 -27.21
N SER A 297 -25.52 -19.46 -28.24
CA SER A 297 -26.44 -18.33 -28.35
C SER A 297 -27.75 -18.54 -27.60
N VAL A 298 -28.25 -17.48 -26.95
CA VAL A 298 -29.70 -17.25 -26.82
C VAL A 298 -29.98 -15.78 -27.15
N HIS A 299 -30.36 -15.58 -28.40
CA HIS A 299 -31.15 -14.44 -28.86
C HIS A 299 -32.60 -14.59 -28.36
N ASP A 300 -33.22 -13.44 -28.09
CA ASP A 300 -34.65 -13.14 -28.13
C ASP A 300 -35.60 -13.85 -27.14
N THR A 301 -36.17 -13.08 -26.22
CA THR A 301 -37.64 -12.89 -26.14
C THR A 301 -38.02 -11.81 -25.12
N PHE A 302 -38.50 -10.66 -25.61
CA PHE A 302 -39.44 -9.80 -24.88
C PHE A 302 -40.32 -9.09 -25.93
N GLN A 303 -41.59 -9.51 -26.04
CA GLN A 303 -42.65 -8.71 -26.65
C GLN A 303 -43.67 -8.35 -25.57
N PRO A 304 -44.21 -7.12 -25.56
CA PRO A 304 -45.35 -6.75 -24.74
C PRO A 304 -46.65 -6.91 -25.56
N GLY A 305 -47.66 -7.55 -24.97
CA GLY A 305 -49.01 -7.63 -25.53
C GLY A 305 -49.99 -6.95 -24.58
N ALA A 306 -50.62 -5.88 -25.06
CA ALA A 306 -51.75 -5.22 -24.44
C ALA A 306 -53.05 -6.04 -24.65
N GLY A 307 -53.94 -5.96 -23.67
CA GLY A 307 -55.29 -6.49 -23.65
C GLY A 307 -55.94 -6.18 -22.32
#